data_AF-A0A7Y2DIP5-F1
#
_entry.id   AF-A0A7Y2DIP5-F1
#
_cell.length_a   1.000
_cell.length_b   1.000
_cell.length_c   1.000
_cell.angle_alpha   90.00
_cell.angle_beta   90.00
_cell.angle_gamma   90.00
#
_symmetry.space_group_name_H-M   'P 1'
#
loop_
_entity.id
_entity.type
_entity.pdbx_description
1 polymer ?
#
loop_
_entity_poly.entity_id
_entity_poly.type
_entity_poly.pdbx_seq_one_letter_code
_entity_poly.pdbx_strand_id
1 'polypeptide(L)'
;LQDFASTPLLAYTRFGEWNQILTIPYPGDDYKHLKLIWHYARGIAFLRKDNLKESEEELQAISKMLEDPSLETVIANYTNPSSEIAKVAYRILAGEIEMEKGNFAEAENFFEQAVALEDQLIYSEPAPWHIPARQTLGALLLKQENYAEAEKIFKEDLEKLRQNGWSLMGLYQSLKAQGKTTEAESVKKEFEKAWEHADITIDTSIL
;
A
#
# COMPACT_ATOMS: atom_id res chain seq x y z
N LEU A 1 -20.39 -1.65 7.16
CA LEU A 1 -20.29 -0.24 7.63
C LEU A 1 -18.88 0.11 8.12
N GLN A 2 -18.18 -0.76 8.88
CA GLN A 2 -16.82 -0.45 9.34
C GLN A 2 -15.82 -0.20 8.21
N ASP A 3 -15.86 -1.03 7.17
CA ASP A 3 -15.08 -0.90 5.93
C ASP A 3 -15.27 0.48 5.25
N PHE A 4 -16.53 0.87 5.03
CA PHE A 4 -16.87 2.22 4.54
C PHE A 4 -16.38 3.34 5.47
N ALA A 5 -16.48 3.15 6.79
CA ALA A 5 -15.99 4.13 7.77
C ALA A 5 -14.46 4.27 7.76
N SER A 6 -13.72 3.24 7.31
CA SER A 6 -12.27 3.29 7.17
C SER A 6 -11.76 3.88 5.86
N THR A 7 -12.62 4.06 4.84
CA THR A 7 -12.21 4.59 3.53
C THR A 7 -11.47 5.94 3.62
N PRO A 8 -11.85 6.91 4.48
CA PRO A 8 -11.09 8.15 4.63
C PRO A 8 -9.64 7.93 5.10
N LEU A 9 -9.39 6.98 6.01
CA LEU A 9 -8.03 6.67 6.48
C LEU A 9 -7.15 6.14 5.35
N LEU A 10 -7.69 5.29 4.48
CA LEU A 10 -6.97 4.76 3.31
C LEU A 10 -6.71 5.86 2.27
N ALA A 11 -7.68 6.74 2.03
CA ALA A 11 -7.49 7.90 1.17
C ALA A 11 -6.41 8.84 1.71
N TYR A 12 -6.47 9.19 3.00
CA TYR A 12 -5.43 10.00 3.64
C TYR A 12 -4.05 9.35 3.57
N THR A 13 -3.98 8.03 3.71
CA THR A 13 -2.72 7.29 3.56
C THR A 13 -2.17 7.42 2.14
N ARG A 14 -3.06 7.30 1.15
CA ARG A 14 -2.68 7.40 -0.26
C ARG A 14 -2.18 8.79 -0.67
N PHE A 15 -2.72 9.84 -0.07
CA PHE A 15 -2.42 11.23 -0.44
C PHE A 15 -1.47 11.95 0.52
N GLY A 16 -0.93 11.24 1.51
CA GLY A 16 0.09 11.79 2.40
C GLY A 16 -0.43 12.73 3.48
N GLU A 17 -1.71 12.59 3.86
CA GLU A 17 -2.36 13.40 4.88
C GLU A 17 -2.04 12.90 6.30
N TRP A 18 -0.74 12.79 6.60
CA TRP A 18 -0.21 12.15 7.82
C TRP A 18 -0.72 12.81 9.10
N ASN A 19 -0.76 14.14 9.13
CA ASN A 19 -1.26 14.88 10.29
C ASN A 19 -2.76 14.61 10.50
N GLN A 20 -3.54 14.54 9.42
CA GLN A 20 -4.97 14.24 9.51
C GLN A 20 -5.20 12.85 10.11
N ILE A 21 -4.46 11.83 9.65
CA ILE A 21 -4.51 10.47 10.20
C ILE A 21 -4.25 10.48 11.71
N LEU A 22 -3.19 11.16 12.15
CA LEU A 22 -2.79 11.17 13.56
C LEU A 22 -3.75 11.93 14.48
N THR A 23 -4.64 12.77 13.93
CA THR A 23 -5.71 13.45 14.69
C THR A 23 -7.01 12.65 14.81
N ILE A 24 -7.18 11.57 14.03
CA ILE A 24 -8.39 10.75 14.07
C ILE A 24 -8.42 9.97 15.40
N PRO A 25 -9.49 10.13 16.21
CA PRO A 25 -9.56 9.48 17.51
C PRO A 25 -9.63 7.96 17.39
N TYR A 26 -9.23 7.27 18.45
CA TYR A 26 -9.39 5.83 18.56
C TYR A 26 -10.85 5.40 18.33
N PRO A 27 -11.13 4.49 17.39
CA PRO A 27 -12.51 4.15 17.03
C PRO A 27 -13.24 3.31 18.10
N GLY A 28 -12.51 2.66 19.02
CA GLY A 28 -13.07 1.73 20.00
C GLY A 28 -12.85 0.26 19.62
N ASP A 29 -12.91 -0.63 20.61
CA ASP A 29 -12.58 -2.06 20.44
C ASP A 29 -13.66 -2.87 19.69
N ASP A 30 -14.90 -2.38 19.67
CA ASP A 30 -16.03 -3.05 19.00
C ASP A 30 -15.92 -2.98 17.47
N TYR A 31 -15.20 -1.98 16.93
CA TYR A 31 -15.07 -1.76 15.49
C TYR A 31 -13.76 -2.33 14.96
N LYS A 32 -13.61 -3.65 15.03
CA LYS A 32 -12.35 -4.36 14.74
C LYS A 32 -11.75 -4.04 13.37
N HIS A 33 -12.54 -3.99 12.31
CA HIS A 33 -12.02 -3.65 10.98
C HIS A 33 -11.56 -2.18 10.90
N LEU A 34 -12.37 -1.25 11.42
CA LEU A 34 -12.00 0.16 11.45
C LEU A 34 -10.75 0.39 12.31
N LYS A 35 -10.64 -0.30 13.46
CA LYS A 35 -9.47 -0.28 14.34
C LYS A 35 -8.22 -0.80 13.64
N LEU A 36 -8.33 -1.88 12.86
CA LEU A 36 -7.23 -2.41 12.07
C LEU A 36 -6.70 -1.36 11.09
N ILE A 37 -7.59 -0.77 10.29
CA ILE A 37 -7.19 0.24 9.30
C ILE A 37 -6.67 1.52 9.98
N TRP A 38 -7.20 1.88 11.15
CA TRP A 38 -6.70 2.97 11.97
C TRP A 38 -5.25 2.74 12.43
N HIS A 39 -4.92 1.55 12.94
CA HIS A 39 -3.54 1.20 13.28
C HIS A 39 -2.62 1.20 12.04
N TYR A 40 -3.06 0.60 10.93
CA TYR A 40 -2.30 0.59 9.68
C TYR A 40 -1.96 1.99 9.17
N ALA A 41 -2.97 2.85 9.02
CA ALA A 41 -2.79 4.21 8.54
C ALA A 41 -1.86 5.01 9.46
N ARG A 42 -2.00 4.85 10.78
CA ARG A 42 -1.14 5.51 11.76
C ARG A 42 0.29 5.01 11.72
N GLY A 43 0.51 3.71 11.53
CA GLY A 43 1.85 3.15 11.37
C GLY A 43 2.59 3.80 10.20
N ILE A 44 1.94 3.85 9.03
CA ILE A 44 2.50 4.55 7.85
C ILE A 44 2.72 6.03 8.15
N ALA A 45 1.75 6.72 8.76
CA ALA A 45 1.87 8.14 9.08
C ALA A 45 3.01 8.45 10.07
N PHE A 46 3.24 7.60 11.08
CA PHE A 46 4.36 7.74 12.00
C PHE A 46 5.69 7.49 11.30
N LEU A 47 5.78 6.45 10.47
CA LEU A 47 6.99 6.13 9.71
C LEU A 47 7.38 7.29 8.79
N ARG A 48 6.44 7.84 8.03
CA ARG A 48 6.64 9.00 7.13
C ARG A 48 6.94 10.32 7.87
N LYS A 49 6.84 10.33 9.19
CA LYS A 49 7.18 11.46 10.06
C LYS A 49 8.40 11.17 10.94
N ASP A 50 9.22 10.19 10.57
CA ASP A 50 10.44 9.78 11.26
C ASP A 50 10.22 9.29 12.71
N ASN A 51 9.00 8.86 13.03
CA ASN A 51 8.62 8.34 14.35
C ASN A 51 8.58 6.80 14.31
N LEU A 52 9.76 6.20 14.10
CA LEU A 52 9.90 4.75 13.90
C LEU A 52 9.34 3.93 15.06
N LYS A 53 9.59 4.37 16.30
CA LYS A 53 9.13 3.67 17.50
C LYS A 53 7.60 3.57 17.54
N GLU A 54 6.90 4.68 17.32
CA GLU A 54 5.45 4.73 17.29
C GLU A 54 4.90 3.89 16.13
N SER A 55 5.57 3.87 14.97
CA SER A 55 5.21 2.97 13.87
C SER A 55 5.32 1.49 14.25
N GLU A 56 6.35 1.10 15.00
CA GLU A 56 6.50 -0.27 15.51
C GLU A 56 5.44 -0.63 16.56
N GLU A 57 5.02 0.32 17.39
CA GLU A 57 3.92 0.14 18.33
C GLU A 57 2.59 -0.13 17.59
N GLU A 58 2.31 0.59 16.50
CA GLU A 58 1.15 0.34 15.64
C GLU A 58 1.24 -1.03 14.94
N LEU A 59 2.42 -1.43 14.45
CA LEU A 59 2.63 -2.78 13.89
C LEU A 59 2.38 -3.86 14.95
N GLN A 60 2.83 -3.67 16.18
CA GLN A 60 2.58 -4.60 17.28
C GLN A 60 1.09 -4.71 17.60
N ALA A 61 0.34 -3.60 17.52
CA ALA A 61 -1.11 -3.63 17.68
C ALA A 61 -1.79 -4.47 16.59
N ILE A 62 -1.39 -4.33 15.32
CA ILE A 62 -1.87 -5.19 14.23
C ILE A 62 -1.50 -6.66 14.48
N SER A 63 -0.28 -6.94 14.96
CA SER A 63 0.15 -8.30 15.32
C SER A 63 -0.79 -8.94 16.34
N LYS A 64 -1.17 -8.21 17.39
CA LYS A 64 -2.11 -8.71 18.41
C LYS A 64 -3.50 -8.96 17.83
N MET A 65 -3.92 -8.14 16.86
CA MET A 65 -5.20 -8.34 16.19
C MET A 65 -5.21 -9.60 15.32
N LEU A 66 -4.08 -9.97 14.70
CA LEU A 66 -3.95 -11.22 13.95
C LEU A 66 -4.14 -12.48 14.81
N GLU A 67 -3.98 -12.37 16.13
CA GLU A 67 -4.23 -13.45 17.08
C GLU A 67 -5.72 -13.57 17.49
N ASP A 68 -6.56 -12.58 17.13
CA ASP A 68 -7.99 -12.58 17.47
C ASP A 68 -8.81 -13.35 16.41
N PRO A 69 -9.32 -14.56 16.74
CA PRO A 69 -10.04 -15.40 15.78
C PRO A 69 -11.37 -14.78 15.33
N SER A 70 -11.91 -13.80 16.05
CA SER A 70 -13.16 -13.16 15.64
C SER A 70 -13.02 -12.30 14.38
N LEU A 71 -11.80 -11.90 13.99
CA LEU A 71 -11.55 -11.21 12.73
C LEU A 71 -12.00 -12.03 11.51
N GLU A 72 -12.03 -13.36 11.62
CA GLU A 72 -12.56 -14.26 10.59
C GLU A 72 -14.04 -14.04 10.28
N THR A 73 -14.78 -13.50 11.26
CA THR A 73 -16.23 -13.26 11.13
C THR A 73 -16.58 -11.81 10.81
N VAL A 74 -15.62 -10.90 10.93
CA VAL A 74 -15.79 -9.49 10.57
C VAL A 74 -15.46 -9.32 9.08
N ILE A 75 -16.48 -9.24 8.25
CA ILE A 75 -16.31 -9.18 6.79
C ILE A 75 -16.06 -7.75 6.32
N ALA A 76 -14.92 -7.54 5.66
CA ALA A 76 -14.55 -6.38 4.89
C ALA A 76 -15.13 -6.50 3.47
N ASN A 77 -15.63 -5.39 2.93
CA ASN A 77 -16.12 -5.32 1.54
C ASN A 77 -17.06 -6.47 1.11
N TYR A 78 -17.90 -6.96 2.02
CA TYR A 78 -18.87 -8.06 1.80
C TYR A 78 -18.29 -9.45 1.46
N THR A 79 -16.99 -9.58 1.23
CA THR A 79 -16.37 -10.79 0.67
C THR A 79 -15.22 -11.35 1.50
N ASN A 80 -14.34 -10.49 2.02
CA ASN A 80 -13.08 -10.93 2.61
C ASN A 80 -13.12 -10.76 4.14
N PRO A 81 -12.71 -11.77 4.92
CA PRO A 81 -12.52 -11.61 6.35
C PRO A 81 -11.49 -10.53 6.68
N SER A 82 -11.71 -9.80 7.77
CA SER A 82 -10.77 -8.77 8.22
C SER A 82 -9.44 -9.36 8.68
N SER A 83 -9.37 -10.67 8.95
CA SER A 83 -8.12 -11.38 9.21
C SER A 83 -7.21 -11.41 7.97
N GLU A 84 -7.77 -11.62 6.77
CA GLU A 84 -6.99 -11.58 5.53
C GLU A 84 -6.50 -10.16 5.23
N ILE A 85 -7.36 -9.15 5.44
CA ILE A 85 -6.98 -7.73 5.33
C ILE A 85 -5.86 -7.38 6.33
N ALA A 86 -5.93 -7.91 7.56
CA ALA A 86 -4.92 -7.68 8.58
C ALA A 86 -3.56 -8.26 8.19
N LYS A 87 -3.52 -9.41 7.50
CA LYS A 87 -2.27 -10.00 7.01
C LYS A 87 -1.63 -9.09 5.97
N VAL A 88 -2.40 -8.58 5.01
CA VAL A 88 -1.90 -7.63 3.99
C VAL A 88 -1.36 -6.36 4.67
N ALA A 89 -2.16 -5.74 5.55
CA ALA A 89 -1.79 -4.52 6.27
C ALA A 89 -0.50 -4.68 7.10
N TYR A 90 -0.39 -5.80 7.84
CA TYR A 90 0.80 -6.11 8.62
C TYR A 90 2.03 -6.25 7.72
N ARG A 91 1.92 -7.01 6.62
CA ARG A 91 3.07 -7.28 5.74
C ARG A 91 3.57 -6.00 5.07
N ILE A 92 2.68 -5.12 4.64
CA ILE A 92 3.06 -3.82 4.09
C ILE A 92 3.76 -2.96 5.16
N LEU A 93 3.16 -2.78 6.34
CA LEU A 93 3.76 -1.93 7.38
C LEU A 93 5.10 -2.50 7.89
N ALA A 94 5.20 -3.82 8.06
CA ALA A 94 6.46 -4.47 8.44
C ALA A 94 7.55 -4.25 7.37
N GLY A 95 7.21 -4.41 6.09
CA GLY A 95 8.16 -4.17 5.01
C GLY A 95 8.62 -2.72 4.94
N GLU A 96 7.70 -1.76 5.12
CA GLU A 96 8.01 -0.32 5.19
C GLU A 96 8.96 0.00 6.34
N ILE A 97 8.71 -0.56 7.54
CA ILE A 97 9.58 -0.41 8.71
C ILE A 97 10.98 -0.99 8.46
N GLU A 98 11.08 -2.19 7.89
CA GLU A 98 12.38 -2.81 7.59
C GLU A 98 13.13 -2.05 6.49
N MET A 99 12.41 -1.53 5.50
CA MET A 99 12.98 -0.66 4.46
C MET A 99 13.58 0.62 5.06
N GLU A 100 12.92 1.22 6.05
CA GLU A 100 13.41 2.42 6.75
C GLU A 100 14.65 2.12 7.59
N LYS A 101 14.72 0.92 8.20
CA LYS A 101 15.91 0.45 8.92
C LYS A 101 17.09 0.09 7.99
N GLY A 102 16.87 0.05 6.68
CA GLY A 102 17.85 -0.38 5.68
C GLY A 102 17.96 -1.90 5.50
N ASN A 103 17.05 -2.66 6.10
CA ASN A 103 16.96 -4.13 5.98
C ASN A 103 16.18 -4.49 4.70
N PHE A 104 16.77 -4.19 3.54
CA PHE A 104 16.06 -4.25 2.26
C PHE A 104 15.63 -5.66 1.86
N ALA A 105 16.40 -6.70 2.20
CA ALA A 105 16.05 -8.08 1.87
C ALA A 105 14.80 -8.55 2.66
N GLU A 106 14.74 -8.19 3.95
CA GLU A 106 13.59 -8.46 4.80
C GLU A 106 12.36 -7.67 4.33
N ALA A 107 12.55 -6.41 3.95
CA ALA A 107 11.49 -5.58 3.39
C ALA A 107 10.89 -6.18 2.10
N GLU A 108 11.75 -6.61 1.17
CA GLU A 108 11.36 -7.26 -0.09
C GLU A 108 10.52 -8.51 0.19
N ASN A 109 10.99 -9.41 1.07
CA ASN A 109 10.26 -10.61 1.46
C ASN A 109 8.89 -10.30 2.10
N PHE A 110 8.77 -9.21 2.88
CA PHE A 110 7.49 -8.78 3.41
C PHE A 110 6.55 -8.26 2.32
N PHE A 111 7.05 -7.48 1.37
CA PHE A 111 6.25 -6.95 0.26
C PHE A 111 5.81 -8.04 -0.73
N GLU A 112 6.66 -9.01 -1.05
CA GLU A 112 6.28 -10.18 -1.86
C GLU A 112 5.15 -10.97 -1.20
N GLN A 113 5.22 -11.19 0.11
CA GLN A 113 4.13 -11.82 0.87
C GLN A 113 2.85 -10.96 0.83
N ALA A 114 2.96 -9.63 0.95
CA ALA A 114 1.81 -8.75 0.84
C ALA A 114 1.12 -8.87 -0.52
N VAL A 115 1.90 -8.88 -1.62
CA VAL A 115 1.38 -9.09 -2.98
C VAL A 115 0.71 -10.46 -3.11
N ALA A 116 1.33 -11.52 -2.60
CA ALA A 116 0.75 -12.86 -2.67
C ALA A 116 -0.56 -12.98 -1.88
N LEU A 117 -0.68 -12.30 -0.73
CA LEU A 117 -1.89 -12.25 0.07
C LEU A 117 -2.98 -11.41 -0.60
N GLU A 118 -2.62 -10.23 -1.13
CA GLU A 118 -3.55 -9.37 -1.87
C GLU A 118 -4.14 -10.09 -3.09
N ASP A 119 -3.31 -10.86 -3.81
CA ASP A 119 -3.71 -11.65 -4.97
C ASP A 119 -4.69 -12.78 -4.65
N GLN A 120 -4.75 -13.23 -3.40
CA GLN A 120 -5.69 -14.26 -2.93
C GLN A 120 -7.03 -13.67 -2.47
N LEU A 121 -7.13 -12.34 -2.32
CA LEU A 121 -8.39 -11.70 -1.93
C LEU A 121 -9.45 -11.92 -3.00
N ILE A 122 -10.68 -12.19 -2.55
CA ILE A 122 -11.83 -12.30 -3.43
C ILE A 122 -12.09 -10.93 -4.03
N TYR A 123 -12.10 -10.86 -5.37
CA TYR A 123 -12.42 -9.63 -6.10
C TYR A 123 -13.80 -9.08 -5.72
N SER A 124 -13.85 -7.79 -5.44
CA SER A 124 -15.07 -7.02 -5.11
C SER A 124 -14.93 -5.59 -5.64
N GLU A 125 -16.06 -4.87 -5.71
CA GLU A 125 -16.08 -3.44 -6.01
C GLU A 125 -16.83 -2.69 -4.88
N PRO A 126 -16.16 -1.80 -4.13
CA PRO A 126 -14.77 -1.35 -4.31
C PRO A 126 -13.72 -2.45 -4.07
N ALA A 127 -12.45 -2.22 -4.40
CA ALA A 127 -11.38 -3.18 -4.13
C ALA A 127 -11.26 -3.48 -2.62
N PRO A 128 -10.97 -4.73 -2.21
CA PRO A 128 -10.84 -5.09 -0.79
C PRO A 128 -9.60 -4.46 -0.15
N TRP A 129 -8.57 -4.16 -0.94
CA TRP A 129 -7.40 -3.40 -0.55
C TRP A 129 -7.19 -2.24 -1.53
N HIS A 130 -7.06 -1.01 -1.01
CA HIS A 130 -7.14 0.19 -1.84
C HIS A 130 -5.79 0.68 -2.37
N ILE A 131 -4.68 0.31 -1.73
CA ILE A 131 -3.32 0.79 -2.05
C ILE A 131 -2.47 -0.42 -2.47
N PRO A 132 -2.35 -0.71 -3.77
CA PRO A 132 -1.77 -1.97 -4.23
C PRO A 132 -0.37 -2.23 -3.67
N ALA A 133 -0.14 -3.42 -3.09
CA ALA A 133 1.15 -3.77 -2.49
C ALA A 133 2.29 -3.80 -3.52
N ARG A 134 1.96 -4.10 -4.79
CA ARG A 134 2.91 -4.07 -5.91
C ARG A 134 3.56 -2.71 -6.09
N GLN A 135 2.89 -1.62 -5.77
CA GLN A 135 3.45 -0.28 -5.92
C GLN A 135 4.58 -0.01 -4.91
N THR A 136 4.44 -0.52 -3.69
CA THR A 136 5.48 -0.46 -2.66
C THR A 136 6.64 -1.41 -2.98
N LEU A 137 6.36 -2.63 -3.44
CA LEU A 137 7.40 -3.57 -3.90
C LEU A 137 8.21 -2.96 -5.07
N GLY A 138 7.52 -2.42 -6.08
CA GLY A 138 8.17 -1.77 -7.22
C GLY A 138 9.02 -0.57 -6.82
N ALA A 139 8.59 0.22 -5.83
CA ALA A 139 9.37 1.34 -5.30
C ALA A 139 10.66 0.86 -4.60
N LEU A 140 10.59 -0.22 -3.81
CA LEU A 140 11.78 -0.83 -3.20
C LEU A 140 12.75 -1.33 -4.28
N LEU A 141 12.26 -2.03 -5.29
CA LEU A 141 13.08 -2.55 -6.39
C LEU A 141 13.76 -1.42 -7.17
N LEU A 142 13.08 -0.29 -7.41
CA LEU A 142 13.68 0.91 -7.97
C LEU A 142 14.81 1.46 -7.08
N LYS A 143 14.59 1.52 -5.75
CA LYS A 143 15.59 1.98 -4.77
C LYS A 143 16.83 1.08 -4.72
N GLN A 144 16.66 -0.22 -4.95
CA GLN A 144 17.74 -1.21 -5.06
C GLN A 144 18.37 -1.27 -6.46
N GLU A 145 17.97 -0.40 -7.39
CA GLU A 145 18.40 -0.40 -8.79
C GLU A 145 18.05 -1.70 -9.57
N ASN A 146 17.13 -2.50 -9.05
CA ASN A 146 16.60 -3.70 -9.73
C ASN A 146 15.49 -3.31 -10.73
N TYR A 147 15.86 -2.50 -11.71
CA TYR A 147 14.91 -1.85 -12.61
C TYR A 147 14.11 -2.82 -13.48
N ALA A 148 14.70 -3.94 -13.88
CA ALA A 148 14.05 -4.94 -14.72
C ALA A 148 12.92 -5.67 -13.96
N GLU A 149 13.14 -6.02 -12.70
CA GLU A 149 12.09 -6.63 -11.87
C GLU A 149 11.02 -5.58 -11.50
N ALA A 150 11.42 -4.34 -11.21
CA ALA A 150 10.47 -3.25 -10.98
C ALA A 150 9.52 -3.05 -12.18
N GLU A 151 10.05 -3.07 -13.41
CA GLU A 151 9.24 -3.01 -14.63
C GLU A 151 8.19 -4.12 -14.68
N LYS A 152 8.58 -5.35 -14.35
CA LYS A 152 7.67 -6.51 -14.34
C LYS A 152 6.57 -6.32 -13.29
N ILE A 153 6.91 -5.93 -12.07
CA ILE A 153 5.94 -5.70 -10.99
C ILE A 153 4.92 -4.60 -11.36
N PHE A 154 5.36 -3.48 -11.95
CA PHE A 154 4.42 -2.44 -12.36
C PHE A 154 3.54 -2.86 -13.54
N LYS A 155 4.06 -3.67 -14.48
CA LYS A 155 3.24 -4.24 -15.57
C LYS A 155 2.17 -5.18 -15.03
N GLU A 156 2.51 -6.06 -14.10
CA GLU A 156 1.53 -6.95 -13.45
C GLU A 156 0.44 -6.16 -12.71
N ASP A 157 0.81 -5.06 -12.04
CA ASP A 157 -0.18 -4.20 -11.39
C ASP A 157 -1.14 -3.55 -12.41
N LEU A 158 -0.60 -3.08 -13.54
CA LEU A 158 -1.39 -2.44 -14.61
C LEU A 158 -2.26 -3.42 -15.40
N GLU A 159 -1.95 -4.72 -15.40
CA GLU A 159 -2.85 -5.76 -15.92
C GLU A 159 -4.14 -5.85 -15.09
N LYS A 160 -4.05 -5.61 -13.77
CA LYS A 160 -5.19 -5.62 -12.85
C LYS A 160 -5.89 -4.27 -12.80
N LEU A 161 -5.12 -3.19 -12.62
CA LEU A 161 -5.60 -1.82 -12.46
C LEU A 161 -5.09 -0.96 -13.61
N ARG A 162 -5.73 -1.14 -14.77
CA ARG A 162 -5.38 -0.38 -15.98
C ARG A 162 -5.42 1.11 -15.72
N GLN A 163 -4.42 1.83 -16.25
CA GLN A 163 -4.30 3.28 -16.15
C GLN A 163 -4.15 3.82 -14.71
N ASN A 164 -3.71 3.00 -13.76
CA ASN A 164 -3.35 3.49 -12.43
C ASN A 164 -2.10 4.39 -12.52
N GLY A 165 -2.28 5.70 -12.30
CA GLY A 165 -1.22 6.69 -12.50
C GLY A 165 0.04 6.45 -11.66
N TRP A 166 -0.09 5.88 -10.47
CA TRP A 166 1.06 5.58 -9.61
C TRP A 166 1.92 4.45 -10.18
N SER A 167 1.28 3.40 -10.70
CA SER A 167 1.97 2.29 -11.36
C SER A 167 2.53 2.69 -12.72
N LEU A 168 1.84 3.56 -13.46
CA LEU A 168 2.37 4.15 -14.69
C LEU A 168 3.62 4.99 -14.42
N MET A 169 3.64 5.78 -13.34
CA MET A 169 4.83 6.54 -12.95
C MET A 169 5.99 5.62 -12.58
N GLY A 170 5.74 4.59 -11.77
CA GLY A 170 6.76 3.58 -11.44
C GLY A 170 7.30 2.83 -12.66
N LEU A 171 6.42 2.46 -13.60
CA LEU A 171 6.80 1.84 -14.87
C LEU A 171 7.63 2.79 -15.74
N TYR A 172 7.27 4.07 -15.79
CA TYR A 172 8.05 5.09 -16.49
C TYR A 172 9.47 5.20 -15.90
N GLN A 173 9.58 5.27 -14.57
CA GLN A 173 10.87 5.34 -13.88
C GLN A 173 11.74 4.11 -14.16
N SER A 174 11.18 2.90 -14.07
CA SER A 174 11.92 1.65 -14.30
C SER A 174 12.41 1.53 -15.74
N LEU A 175 11.59 1.88 -16.73
CA LEU A 175 12.00 1.88 -18.15
C LEU A 175 13.07 2.92 -18.44
N LYS A 176 12.92 4.13 -17.89
CA LYS A 176 13.90 5.22 -18.05
C LYS A 176 15.26 4.83 -17.46
N ALA A 177 15.28 4.23 -16.27
CA ALA A 177 16.51 3.78 -15.62
C ALA A 177 17.24 2.67 -16.40
N GLN A 178 16.49 1.86 -17.16
CA GLN A 178 17.05 0.86 -18.08
C GLN A 178 17.50 1.44 -19.44
N GLY A 179 17.28 2.73 -19.70
CA GLY A 179 17.56 3.35 -21.00
C GLY A 179 16.55 3.03 -22.12
N LYS A 180 15.42 2.38 -21.80
CA LYS A 180 14.32 2.03 -22.73
C LYS A 180 13.47 3.27 -23.04
N THR A 181 14.10 4.24 -23.73
CA THR A 181 13.59 5.61 -23.84
C THR A 181 12.26 5.68 -24.60
N THR A 182 12.13 4.93 -25.69
CA THR A 182 10.89 4.93 -26.51
C THR A 182 9.70 4.36 -25.74
N GLU A 183 9.90 3.27 -25.00
CA GLU A 183 8.88 2.66 -24.16
C GLU A 183 8.53 3.57 -22.98
N ALA A 184 9.53 4.18 -22.33
CA ALA A 184 9.33 5.12 -21.25
C ALA A 184 8.48 6.33 -21.72
N GLU A 185 8.77 6.91 -22.87
CA GLU A 185 7.98 8.01 -23.45
C GLU A 185 6.53 7.61 -23.75
N SER A 186 6.32 6.37 -24.21
CA SER A 186 4.97 5.84 -24.44
C SER A 186 4.18 5.75 -23.13
N VAL A 187 4.77 5.16 -22.10
CA VAL A 187 4.16 5.05 -20.76
C VAL A 187 3.92 6.44 -20.15
N LYS A 188 4.84 7.39 -20.37
CA LYS A 188 4.69 8.76 -19.87
C LYS A 188 3.48 9.47 -20.47
N LYS A 189 3.20 9.29 -21.76
CA LYS A 189 1.99 9.82 -22.41
C LYS A 189 0.72 9.20 -21.84
N GLU A 190 0.75 7.90 -21.55
CA GLU A 190 -0.37 7.22 -20.90
C GLU A 190 -0.61 7.77 -19.49
N PHE A 191 0.45 7.99 -18.71
CA PHE A 191 0.39 8.65 -17.41
C PHE A 191 -0.22 10.05 -17.53
N GLU A 192 0.29 10.89 -18.43
CA GLU A 192 -0.20 12.27 -18.62
C GLU A 192 -1.69 12.31 -18.92
N LYS A 193 -2.19 11.35 -19.71
CA LYS A 193 -3.63 11.20 -19.97
C LYS A 193 -4.40 10.73 -18.75
N ALA A 194 -3.91 9.70 -18.05
CA ALA A 194 -4.58 9.16 -16.85
C ALA A 194 -4.61 10.17 -15.69
N TRP A 195 -3.67 11.12 -15.67
CA TRP A 195 -3.44 12.07 -14.59
C TRP A 195 -3.86 13.51 -14.93
N GLU A 196 -4.51 13.75 -16.08
CA GLU A 196 -4.78 15.11 -16.61
C GLU A 196 -5.70 15.97 -15.73
N HIS A 197 -6.51 15.34 -14.87
CA HIS A 197 -7.44 16.00 -13.96
C HIS A 197 -7.08 15.81 -12.48
N ALA A 198 -5.88 15.30 -12.19
CA ALA A 198 -5.45 15.09 -10.81
C ALA A 198 -5.15 16.41 -10.10
N ASP A 199 -5.53 16.52 -8.84
CA ASP A 199 -5.27 17.69 -8.00
C ASP A 199 -3.81 17.76 -7.51
N ILE A 200 -3.04 16.67 -7.68
CA ILE A 200 -1.64 16.57 -7.25
C ILE A 200 -0.75 16.12 -8.40
N THR A 201 0.52 16.51 -8.37
CA THR A 201 1.57 15.93 -9.21
C THR A 201 2.26 14.81 -8.45
N ILE A 202 2.59 13.72 -9.16
CA ILE A 202 3.40 12.63 -8.61
C ILE A 202 4.59 12.38 -9.51
N ASP A 203 5.73 12.02 -8.92
CA ASP A 203 6.95 11.65 -9.63
C ASP A 203 7.43 10.24 -9.25
N THR A 204 6.83 9.60 -8.24
CA THR A 204 7.09 8.24 -7.74
C THR A 204 5.82 7.38 -7.75
N SER A 205 5.94 6.08 -7.44
CA SER A 205 4.80 5.15 -7.30
C SER A 205 4.19 5.08 -5.89
N ILE A 206 4.86 5.68 -4.91
CA ILE A 206 4.43 5.81 -3.50
C ILE A 206 4.80 7.19 -2.96
N LEU A 207 4.12 7.66 -1.91
CA LEU A 207 4.47 8.89 -1.17
C LEU A 207 5.37 8.59 0.04
#